data_AF-A0A2N0NH21-F1
#
_entry.id   AF-A0A2N0NH21-F1
#
_cell.length_a   1.000
_cell.length_b   1.000
_cell.length_c   1.000
_cell.angle_alpha   90.00
_cell.angle_beta   90.00
_cell.angle_gamma   90.00
#
_symmetry.space_group_name_H-M   'P 1'
#
loop_
_entity.id
_entity.type
_entity.pdbx_description
1 polymer ?
#
loop_
_entity_poly.entity_id
_entity_poly.type
_entity_poly.pdbx_seq_one_letter_code
_entity_poly.pdbx_strand_id
1 'polypeptide(L)'
;MDENQLEMILNTIQSQSPNSTIRNNQRDNLILIIQQLPDDQLLSAAHLISTMRYPKGPNKGKIYSPYLQKKAYESITQSLYKHQPTYKSLQESNTKLKADFKKLHRQNQTLIRKTQSLGVQNRHLRNQKSSHISQIRSLVRCSHQISDATFQKKIKSIFEVNKRSYTSNTVWLATSISQVGQVSLHSTVECMKLIYEFLIGEPPQNWISISTLRTWHQNVSELHVNAQICQVANASVFGIMVDESTRGETKNFVMCYQFWDQKNQTPAVVIRRLQDIQKCNAETVCDTVIENIKQDSLDLTKCVLWTTRDGNGRSWSVIGQS
;
A
#
# COMPACT_ATOMS: atom_id res chain seq x y z
N MET A 1 59.78 -24.38 32.54
CA MET A 1 59.89 -23.25 33.48
C MET A 1 59.41 -23.80 34.80
N ASP A 2 60.33 -23.95 35.75
CA ASP A 2 60.12 -24.68 37.01
C ASP A 2 59.18 -23.89 37.95
N GLU A 3 58.44 -24.60 38.80
CA GLU A 3 57.43 -24.03 39.71
C GLU A 3 58.07 -23.05 40.70
N ASN A 4 59.33 -23.31 41.08
CA ASN A 4 60.17 -22.38 41.84
C ASN A 4 60.47 -21.06 41.09
N GLN A 5 60.52 -21.04 39.76
CA GLN A 5 60.72 -19.81 38.99
C GLN A 5 59.44 -18.98 38.89
N LEU A 6 58.28 -19.63 38.87
CA LEU A 6 56.97 -18.98 38.89
C LEU A 6 56.65 -18.39 40.27
N GLU A 7 56.99 -19.08 41.35
CA GLU A 7 56.84 -18.58 42.72
C GLU A 7 57.84 -17.45 43.03
N MET A 8 59.04 -17.47 42.41
CA MET A 8 59.97 -16.36 42.49
C MET A 8 59.48 -15.12 41.71
N ILE A 9 58.81 -15.28 40.58
CA ILE A 9 58.20 -14.16 39.82
C ILE A 9 56.96 -13.62 40.53
N LEU A 10 56.11 -14.49 41.10
CA LEU A 10 54.95 -14.08 41.91
C LEU A 10 55.38 -13.37 43.19
N ASN A 11 56.41 -13.86 43.88
CA ASN A 11 57.01 -13.17 45.02
C ASN A 11 57.68 -11.86 44.59
N THR A 12 58.22 -11.74 43.37
CA THR A 12 58.75 -10.46 42.86
C THR A 12 57.64 -9.45 42.55
N ILE A 13 56.47 -9.91 42.09
CA ILE A 13 55.31 -9.05 41.81
C ILE A 13 54.53 -8.71 43.11
N GLN A 14 54.59 -9.56 44.13
CA GLN A 14 53.89 -9.36 45.42
C GLN A 14 54.77 -8.79 46.55
N SER A 15 56.11 -8.73 46.42
CA SER A 15 57.01 -8.19 47.45
C SER A 15 57.77 -6.90 47.08
N GLN A 16 57.43 -6.20 45.99
CA GLN A 16 58.06 -4.91 45.67
C GLN A 16 57.44 -3.73 46.42
N SER A 17 57.85 -3.60 47.69
CA SER A 17 58.28 -2.31 48.25
C SER A 17 59.50 -2.59 49.14
N PRO A 18 60.64 -1.94 48.85
CA PRO A 18 60.96 -0.74 49.61
C PRO A 18 61.15 0.47 48.69
N ASN A 19 60.04 1.18 48.54
CA ASN A 19 59.87 2.48 47.93
C ASN A 19 60.64 3.60 48.66
N SER A 20 61.95 3.78 48.45
CA SER A 20 62.62 5.05 48.79
C SER A 20 63.13 5.76 47.54
N THR A 21 63.81 5.04 46.64
CA THR A 21 64.40 5.61 45.42
C THR A 21 63.35 6.10 44.41
N ILE A 22 62.27 5.34 44.19
CA ILE A 22 61.17 5.75 43.27
C ILE A 22 60.37 6.92 43.86
N ARG A 23 60.12 6.92 45.18
CA ARG A 23 59.45 8.03 45.87
C ARG A 23 60.29 9.31 45.88
N ASN A 24 61.62 9.18 46.01
CA ASN A 24 62.54 10.30 45.90
C ASN A 24 62.54 10.84 44.47
N ASN A 25 62.67 10.00 43.45
CA ASN A 25 62.63 10.46 42.06
C ASN A 25 61.31 11.16 41.67
N GLN A 26 60.15 10.70 42.17
CA GLN A 26 58.88 11.39 41.94
C GLN A 26 58.75 12.71 42.70
N ARG A 27 59.27 12.79 43.92
CA ARG A 27 59.31 14.02 44.70
C ARG A 27 60.28 15.03 44.11
N ASP A 28 61.45 14.60 43.70
CA ASP A 28 62.48 15.42 43.07
C ASP A 28 61.97 15.96 41.74
N ASN A 29 61.28 15.14 40.95
CA ASN A 29 60.62 15.59 39.72
C ASN A 29 59.49 16.59 40.00
N LEU A 30 58.67 16.37 41.03
CA LEU A 30 57.64 17.33 41.44
C LEU A 30 58.26 18.66 41.92
N ILE A 31 59.36 18.61 42.67
CA ILE A 31 60.10 19.79 43.12
C ILE A 31 60.66 20.55 41.91
N LEU A 32 61.23 19.86 40.92
CA LEU A 32 61.70 20.47 39.68
C LEU A 32 60.55 21.15 38.92
N ILE A 33 59.40 20.49 38.80
CA ILE A 33 58.20 21.08 38.17
C ILE A 33 57.75 22.33 38.93
N ILE A 34 57.75 22.30 40.27
CA ILE A 34 57.38 23.46 41.09
C ILE A 34 58.39 24.59 40.96
N GLN A 35 59.69 24.29 40.90
CA GLN A 35 60.76 25.27 40.70
C GLN A 35 60.73 25.91 39.32
N GLN A 36 60.18 25.21 38.32
CA GLN A 36 60.00 25.71 36.96
C GLN A 36 58.68 26.46 36.76
N LEU A 37 57.78 26.47 37.77
CA LEU A 37 56.55 27.26 37.68
C LEU A 37 56.89 28.76 37.79
N PRO A 38 56.32 29.61 36.93
CA PRO A 38 56.39 31.05 37.08
C PRO A 38 55.85 31.52 38.44
N ASP A 39 56.47 32.57 39.00
CA ASP A 39 56.11 33.09 40.34
C ASP A 39 54.63 33.50 40.46
N ASP A 40 54.04 34.01 39.38
CA ASP A 40 52.62 34.39 39.31
C ASP A 40 51.67 33.18 39.35
N GLN A 41 52.14 32.00 38.92
CA GLN A 41 51.39 30.75 38.97
C GLN A 41 51.62 29.96 40.26
N LEU A 42 52.71 30.24 40.97
CA LEU A 42 53.07 29.54 42.21
C LEU A 42 51.97 29.71 43.28
N LEU A 43 51.47 30.94 43.45
CA LEU A 43 50.39 31.24 44.40
C LEU A 43 49.09 30.51 44.03
N SER A 44 48.76 30.45 42.72
CA SER A 44 47.58 29.73 42.24
C SER A 44 47.70 28.22 42.41
N ALA A 45 48.88 27.65 42.15
CA ALA A 45 49.15 26.23 42.36
C ALA A 45 49.07 25.85 43.85
N ALA A 46 49.64 26.68 44.73
CA ALA A 46 49.55 26.50 46.17
C ALA A 46 48.08 26.54 46.66
N HIS A 47 47.30 27.50 46.17
CA HIS A 47 45.86 27.61 46.48
C HIS A 47 45.06 26.40 45.94
N LEU A 48 45.40 25.90 44.75
CA LEU A 48 44.74 24.73 44.17
C LEU A 48 45.01 23.47 45.02
N ILE A 49 46.26 23.24 45.42
CA ILE A 49 46.66 22.08 46.23
C ILE A 49 46.04 22.15 47.64
N SER A 50 45.84 23.34 48.20
CA SER A 50 45.16 23.50 49.50
C SER A 50 43.66 23.22 49.39
N THR A 51 43.03 23.68 48.29
CA THR A 51 41.58 23.56 48.05
C THR A 51 41.18 22.15 47.60
N MET A 52 42.04 21.42 46.89
CA MET A 52 41.78 20.07 46.38
C MET A 52 41.94 18.97 47.45
N ARG A 53 41.52 19.25 48.69
CA ARG A 53 41.58 18.33 49.83
C ARG A 53 40.20 18.16 50.44
N TYR A 54 39.93 16.98 50.99
CA TYR A 54 38.67 16.74 51.69
C TYR A 54 38.56 17.67 52.92
N PRO A 55 37.54 18.53 53.02
CA PRO A 55 37.42 19.46 54.14
C PRO A 55 36.90 18.78 55.43
N LYS A 56 36.18 17.66 55.28
CA LYS A 56 35.53 16.89 56.36
C LYS A 56 35.51 15.39 56.02
N GLY A 57 35.22 14.56 57.02
CA GLY A 57 35.07 13.10 56.87
C GLY A 57 36.37 12.30 57.04
N PRO A 58 36.32 10.97 56.82
CA PRO A 58 37.43 10.04 57.12
C PRO A 58 38.72 10.32 56.34
N ASN A 59 38.63 11.02 55.22
CA ASN A 59 39.77 11.41 54.38
C ASN A 59 40.16 12.88 54.52
N LYS A 60 39.69 13.58 55.57
CA LYS A 60 39.95 15.01 55.80
C LYS A 60 41.45 15.32 55.67
N GLY A 61 41.78 16.36 54.90
CA GLY A 61 43.15 16.80 54.65
C GLY A 61 43.89 15.99 53.57
N LYS A 62 43.40 14.84 53.12
CA LYS A 62 43.96 14.13 51.95
C LYS A 62 43.52 14.82 50.66
N ILE A 63 44.39 14.76 49.64
CA ILE A 63 44.07 15.25 48.29
C ILE A 63 42.95 14.38 47.68
N TYR A 64 42.06 14.98 46.89
CA TYR A 64 40.99 14.26 46.20
C TYR A 64 41.53 13.13 45.32
N SER A 65 40.75 12.06 45.17
CA SER A 65 41.15 10.93 44.34
C SER A 65 41.33 11.34 42.86
N PRO A 66 42.24 10.70 42.10
CA PRO A 66 42.46 11.00 40.68
C PRO A 66 41.18 10.96 39.82
N TYR A 67 40.23 10.07 40.16
CA TYR A 67 38.93 10.00 39.49
C TYR A 67 38.12 11.29 39.64
N LEU A 68 38.06 11.85 40.85
CA LEU A 68 37.34 13.11 41.11
C LEU A 68 38.06 14.30 40.47
N GLN A 69 39.38 14.31 40.47
CA GLN A 69 40.18 15.31 39.76
C GLN A 69 39.88 15.31 38.26
N LYS A 70 39.84 14.11 37.65
CA LYS A 70 39.52 13.94 36.22
C LYS A 70 38.08 14.38 35.91
N LYS A 71 37.11 13.99 36.72
CA LYS A 71 35.71 14.44 36.59
C LYS A 71 35.55 15.95 36.70
N ALA A 72 36.27 16.59 37.62
CA ALA A 72 36.25 18.04 37.78
C ALA A 72 36.85 18.72 36.54
N TYR A 73 37.99 18.23 36.04
CA TYR A 73 38.61 18.72 34.81
C TYR A 73 37.67 18.59 33.60
N GLU A 74 37.05 17.43 33.39
CA GLU A 74 36.09 17.18 32.31
C GLU A 74 34.88 18.13 32.37
N SER A 75 34.35 18.38 33.57
CA SER A 75 33.24 19.32 33.76
C SER A 75 33.63 20.76 33.41
N ILE A 76 34.82 21.20 33.85
CA ILE A 76 35.37 22.52 33.54
C ILE A 76 35.63 22.65 32.03
N THR A 77 36.21 21.61 31.39
CA THR A 77 36.44 21.64 29.94
C THR A 77 35.15 21.68 29.15
N GLN A 78 34.13 20.91 29.55
CA GLN A 78 32.83 20.91 28.90
C GLN A 78 32.02 22.20 29.11
N SER A 79 32.22 22.91 30.21
CA SER A 79 31.47 24.13 30.52
C SER A 79 32.17 25.40 30.01
N LEU A 80 33.49 25.48 30.09
CA LEU A 80 34.26 26.65 29.67
C LEU A 80 34.68 26.61 28.19
N TYR A 81 34.88 25.42 27.61
CA TYR A 81 35.40 25.26 26.24
C TYR A 81 34.41 24.59 25.27
N LYS A 82 33.16 24.33 25.67
CA LYS A 82 32.11 24.13 24.67
C LYS A 82 31.93 25.45 23.93
N HIS A 83 32.08 25.40 22.60
CA HIS A 83 31.68 26.48 21.71
C HIS A 83 30.25 26.90 22.10
N GLN A 84 30.09 28.08 22.70
CA GLN A 84 28.79 28.74 22.69
C GLN A 84 28.34 28.75 21.23
N PRO A 85 27.09 28.35 20.91
CA PRO A 85 26.63 28.37 19.53
C PRO A 85 26.86 29.77 19.00
N THR A 86 27.72 29.89 17.98
CA THR A 86 28.13 31.17 17.41
C THR A 86 26.86 31.95 17.04
N TYR A 87 26.87 33.28 17.20
CA TYR A 87 25.72 34.14 16.84
C TYR A 87 25.09 33.75 15.50
N LYS A 88 25.92 33.36 14.53
CA LYS A 88 25.52 32.84 13.22
C LYS A 88 24.66 31.57 13.28
N SER A 89 25.01 30.58 14.11
CA SER A 89 24.24 29.34 14.30
C SER A 89 22.89 29.58 14.97
N LEU A 90 22.85 30.50 15.96
CA LEU A 90 21.60 30.94 16.59
C LEU A 90 20.71 31.70 15.59
N GLN A 91 21.29 32.55 14.76
CA GLN A 91 20.58 33.29 13.72
C GLN A 91 20.01 32.33 12.66
N GLU A 92 20.79 31.37 12.19
CA GLU A 92 20.35 30.32 11.26
C GLU A 92 19.18 29.51 11.87
N SER A 93 19.31 29.09 13.14
CA SER A 93 18.23 28.37 13.84
C SER A 93 16.95 29.19 13.96
N ASN A 94 17.05 30.48 14.30
CA ASN A 94 15.90 31.38 14.38
C ASN A 94 15.24 31.62 13.02
N THR A 95 16.04 31.78 11.95
CA THR A 95 15.49 31.92 10.59
C THR A 95 14.74 30.67 10.14
N LYS A 96 15.29 29.48 10.45
CA LYS A 96 14.63 28.20 10.19
C LYS A 96 13.32 28.05 10.95
N LEU A 97 13.31 28.31 12.26
CA LEU A 97 12.10 28.27 13.07
C LEU A 97 11.02 29.24 12.56
N LYS A 98 11.42 30.44 12.12
CA LYS A 98 10.48 31.42 11.55
C LYS A 98 9.89 30.94 10.22
N ALA A 99 10.67 30.25 9.39
CA ALA A 99 10.19 29.64 8.15
C ALA A 99 9.21 28.49 8.43
N ASP A 100 9.55 27.61 9.38
CA ASP A 100 8.72 26.47 9.77
C ASP A 100 7.40 26.95 10.40
N PHE A 101 7.43 27.97 11.26
CA PHE A 101 6.23 28.57 11.83
C PHE A 101 5.32 29.14 10.74
N LYS A 102 5.87 29.87 9.75
CA LYS A 102 5.09 30.39 8.62
C LYS A 102 4.48 29.26 7.80
N LYS A 103 5.21 28.18 7.55
CA LYS A 103 4.72 27.00 6.81
C LYS A 103 3.58 26.33 7.57
N LEU A 104 3.76 26.08 8.86
CA LEU A 104 2.75 25.45 9.71
C LEU A 104 1.49 26.31 9.83
N HIS A 105 1.65 27.63 9.95
CA HIS A 105 0.52 28.56 9.99
C HIS A 105 -0.31 28.51 8.70
N ARG A 106 0.34 28.49 7.53
CA ARG A 106 -0.33 28.33 6.24
C ARG A 106 -1.07 26.99 6.14
N GLN A 107 -0.45 25.89 6.58
CA GLN A 107 -1.08 24.58 6.60
C GLN A 107 -2.33 24.57 7.49
N ASN A 108 -2.25 25.18 8.68
CA ASN A 108 -3.37 25.28 9.60
C ASN A 108 -4.53 26.10 9.01
N GLN A 109 -4.25 27.24 8.36
CA GLN A 109 -5.28 28.02 7.66
C GLN A 109 -5.97 27.23 6.56
N THR A 110 -5.22 26.44 5.78
CA THR A 110 -5.79 25.57 4.75
C THR A 110 -6.70 24.50 5.35
N LEU A 111 -6.27 23.87 6.45
CA LEU A 111 -7.10 22.88 7.15
C LEU A 111 -8.39 23.49 7.70
N ILE A 112 -8.31 24.69 8.30
CA ILE A 112 -9.50 25.41 8.80
C ILE A 112 -10.51 25.65 7.68
N ARG A 113 -10.05 26.15 6.51
CA ARG A 113 -10.93 26.37 5.34
C ARG A 113 -11.56 25.08 4.85
N LYS A 114 -10.78 23.98 4.80
CA LYS A 114 -11.30 22.66 4.40
C LYS A 114 -12.36 22.16 5.38
N THR A 115 -12.14 22.29 6.68
CA THR A 115 -13.11 21.92 7.72
C THR A 115 -14.40 22.72 7.59
N GLN A 116 -14.32 24.03 7.35
CA GLN A 116 -15.49 24.87 7.12
C GLN A 116 -16.27 24.45 5.87
N SER A 117 -15.57 24.22 4.75
CA SER A 117 -16.18 23.73 3.51
C SER A 117 -16.89 22.39 3.69
N LEU A 118 -16.24 21.44 4.36
CA LEU A 118 -16.85 20.14 4.68
C LEU A 118 -18.05 20.28 5.61
N GLY A 119 -18.00 21.22 6.57
CA GLY A 119 -19.14 21.55 7.43
C GLY A 119 -20.36 22.05 6.65
N VAL A 120 -20.16 22.91 5.65
CA VAL A 120 -21.23 23.39 4.75
C VAL A 120 -21.79 22.24 3.92
N GLN A 121 -20.94 21.41 3.33
CA GLN A 121 -21.38 20.24 2.54
C GLN A 121 -22.18 19.25 3.40
N ASN A 122 -21.74 18.96 4.61
CA ASN A 122 -22.45 18.06 5.53
C ASN A 122 -23.83 18.62 5.90
N ARG A 123 -23.94 19.93 6.15
CA ARG A 123 -25.24 20.58 6.37
C ARG A 123 -26.15 20.45 5.16
N HIS A 124 -25.63 20.67 3.96
CA HIS A 124 -26.40 20.50 2.72
C HIS A 124 -26.93 19.07 2.56
N LEU A 125 -26.08 18.06 2.76
CA LEU A 125 -26.46 16.65 2.70
C LEU A 125 -27.54 16.29 3.74
N ARG A 126 -27.42 16.81 4.97
CA ARG A 126 -28.46 16.62 5.99
C ARG A 126 -29.80 17.21 5.56
N ASN A 127 -29.80 18.40 4.98
CA ASN A 127 -31.01 19.04 4.47
C ASN A 127 -31.62 18.25 3.29
N GLN A 128 -30.80 17.80 2.35
CA GLN A 128 -31.24 16.95 1.24
C GLN A 128 -31.87 15.64 1.73
N LYS A 129 -31.24 14.97 2.71
CA LYS A 129 -31.78 13.76 3.35
C LYS A 129 -33.15 14.02 3.96
N SER A 130 -33.29 15.09 4.74
CA SER A 130 -34.58 15.47 5.33
C SER A 130 -35.63 15.75 4.27
N SER A 131 -35.27 16.43 3.19
CA SER A 131 -36.17 16.69 2.05
C SER A 131 -36.64 15.39 1.39
N HIS A 132 -35.72 14.47 1.10
CA HIS A 132 -36.06 13.16 0.52
C HIS A 132 -36.98 12.34 1.44
N ILE A 133 -36.71 12.32 2.74
CA ILE A 133 -37.58 11.62 3.70
C ILE A 133 -38.99 12.20 3.66
N SER A 134 -39.13 13.54 3.62
CA SER A 134 -40.42 14.20 3.51
C SER A 134 -41.14 13.86 2.20
N GLN A 135 -40.41 13.80 1.08
CA GLN A 135 -40.95 13.36 -0.21
C GLN A 135 -41.46 11.91 -0.15
N ILE A 136 -40.66 10.97 0.37
CA ILE A 136 -41.08 9.58 0.55
C ILE A 136 -42.34 9.50 1.40
N ARG A 137 -42.37 10.20 2.55
CA ARG A 137 -43.55 10.22 3.42
C ARG A 137 -44.78 10.80 2.71
N SER A 138 -44.60 11.86 1.93
CA SER A 138 -45.68 12.43 1.13
C SER A 138 -46.17 11.44 0.09
N LEU A 139 -45.28 10.77 -0.63
CA LEU A 139 -45.63 9.75 -1.63
C LEU A 139 -46.38 8.58 -0.99
N VAL A 140 -45.93 8.10 0.18
CA VAL A 140 -46.62 7.03 0.92
C VAL A 140 -48.00 7.50 1.37
N ARG A 141 -48.13 8.72 1.91
CA ARG A 141 -49.44 9.28 2.30
C ARG A 141 -50.39 9.48 1.13
N CYS A 142 -49.87 9.91 -0.01
CA CYS A 142 -50.63 10.12 -1.24
C CYS A 142 -50.79 8.83 -2.06
N SER A 143 -50.15 7.73 -1.66
CA SER A 143 -50.29 6.46 -2.35
C SER A 143 -51.65 5.89 -2.03
N HIS A 144 -52.41 5.59 -3.09
CA HIS A 144 -53.65 4.85 -2.93
C HIS A 144 -53.28 3.45 -2.46
N GLN A 145 -54.04 2.91 -1.49
CA GLN A 145 -53.93 1.51 -1.12
C GLN A 145 -54.17 0.67 -2.38
N ILE A 146 -53.10 0.09 -2.92
CA ILE A 146 -53.22 -0.89 -3.99
C ILE A 146 -53.71 -2.17 -3.34
N SER A 147 -54.70 -2.82 -3.96
CA SER A 147 -55.05 -4.16 -3.52
C SER A 147 -53.89 -5.12 -3.81
N ASP A 148 -53.78 -6.19 -3.03
CA ASP A 148 -52.77 -7.23 -3.25
C ASP A 148 -52.84 -7.78 -4.68
N ALA A 149 -54.05 -7.94 -5.24
CA ALA A 149 -54.25 -8.35 -6.62
C ALA A 149 -53.65 -7.34 -7.63
N THR A 150 -53.79 -6.04 -7.37
CA THR A 150 -53.20 -4.99 -8.23
C THR A 150 -51.68 -4.98 -8.11
N PHE A 151 -51.16 -5.16 -6.90
CA PHE A 151 -49.72 -5.27 -6.65
C PHE A 151 -49.12 -6.48 -7.37
N GLN A 152 -49.67 -7.67 -7.14
CA GLN A 152 -49.24 -8.92 -7.78
C GLN A 152 -49.30 -8.80 -9.30
N LYS A 153 -50.36 -8.21 -9.87
CA LYS A 153 -50.44 -7.99 -11.33
C LYS A 153 -49.31 -7.10 -11.84
N LYS A 154 -48.98 -6.02 -11.12
CA LYS A 154 -47.85 -5.14 -11.47
C LYS A 154 -46.52 -5.87 -11.37
N ILE A 155 -46.26 -6.60 -10.28
CA ILE A 155 -45.02 -7.37 -10.14
C ILE A 155 -44.92 -8.45 -11.22
N LYS A 156 -45.98 -9.21 -11.52
CA LYS A 156 -45.98 -10.21 -12.60
C LYS A 156 -45.59 -9.57 -13.95
N SER A 157 -46.08 -8.36 -14.25
CA SER A 157 -45.71 -7.64 -15.47
C SER A 157 -44.25 -7.15 -15.52
N ILE A 158 -43.56 -7.07 -14.37
CA ILE A 158 -42.12 -6.79 -14.33
C ILE A 158 -41.33 -8.03 -14.74
N PHE A 159 -41.82 -9.23 -14.41
CA PHE A 159 -41.14 -10.49 -14.74
C PHE A 159 -41.46 -10.99 -16.16
N GLU A 160 -42.73 -10.94 -16.54
CA GLU A 160 -43.23 -11.53 -17.78
C GLU A 160 -43.91 -10.47 -18.66
N VAL A 161 -43.56 -10.48 -19.95
CA VAL A 161 -44.29 -9.70 -20.97
C VAL A 161 -45.61 -10.40 -21.29
N ASN A 162 -45.57 -11.74 -21.34
CA ASN A 162 -46.72 -12.62 -21.45
C ASN A 162 -46.34 -14.00 -20.90
N LYS A 163 -47.28 -14.95 -20.89
CA LYS A 163 -47.06 -16.32 -20.36
C LYS A 163 -45.94 -17.12 -21.05
N ARG A 164 -45.34 -16.62 -22.13
CA ARG A 164 -44.30 -17.30 -22.92
C ARG A 164 -42.99 -16.51 -23.02
N SER A 165 -42.93 -15.29 -22.51
CA SER A 165 -41.76 -14.42 -22.67
C SER A 165 -41.51 -13.55 -21.46
N TYR A 166 -40.24 -13.45 -21.11
CA TYR A 166 -39.75 -12.68 -19.97
C TYR A 166 -39.33 -11.27 -20.41
N THR A 167 -39.39 -10.33 -19.48
CA THR A 167 -38.93 -8.96 -19.77
C THR A 167 -37.41 -8.90 -19.86
N SER A 168 -36.90 -7.85 -20.51
CA SER A 168 -35.45 -7.56 -20.54
C SER A 168 -34.86 -7.44 -19.13
N ASN A 169 -35.62 -6.89 -18.17
CA ASN A 169 -35.19 -6.75 -16.78
C ASN A 169 -35.01 -8.11 -16.10
N THR A 170 -35.87 -9.07 -16.41
CA THR A 170 -35.74 -10.44 -15.88
C THR A 170 -34.55 -11.16 -16.47
N VAL A 171 -34.34 -11.04 -17.78
CA VAL A 171 -33.15 -11.60 -18.45
C VAL A 171 -31.88 -11.01 -17.82
N TRP A 172 -31.84 -9.69 -17.65
CA TRP A 172 -30.71 -8.98 -17.04
C TRP A 172 -30.46 -9.40 -15.59
N LEU A 173 -31.50 -9.49 -14.77
CA LEU A 173 -31.38 -9.91 -13.37
C LEU A 173 -30.88 -11.36 -13.26
N ALA A 174 -31.47 -12.27 -14.03
CA ALA A 174 -31.10 -13.69 -13.99
C ALA A 174 -29.66 -13.92 -14.46
N THR A 175 -29.24 -13.26 -15.54
CA THR A 175 -27.86 -13.33 -16.04
C THR A 175 -26.86 -12.72 -15.07
N SER A 176 -27.22 -11.60 -14.43
CA SER A 176 -26.39 -10.96 -13.41
C SER A 176 -26.20 -11.85 -12.18
N ILE A 177 -27.26 -12.47 -11.67
CA ILE A 177 -27.16 -13.43 -10.54
C ILE A 177 -26.27 -14.62 -10.93
N SER A 178 -26.41 -15.15 -12.14
CA SER A 178 -25.55 -16.24 -12.64
C SER A 178 -24.07 -15.88 -12.69
N GLN A 179 -23.74 -14.60 -12.80
CA GLN A 179 -22.36 -14.11 -12.90
C GLN A 179 -21.75 -13.76 -11.54
N VAL A 180 -22.57 -13.54 -10.50
CA VAL A 180 -22.08 -13.28 -9.14
C VAL A 180 -21.48 -14.57 -8.57
N GLY A 181 -20.22 -14.53 -8.14
CA GLY A 181 -19.62 -15.56 -7.28
C GLY A 181 -19.61 -16.99 -7.84
N GLN A 182 -19.67 -17.17 -9.16
CA GLN A 182 -19.80 -18.48 -9.84
C GLN A 182 -20.99 -19.31 -9.35
N VAL A 183 -22.13 -18.67 -9.11
CA VAL A 183 -23.37 -19.38 -8.79
C VAL A 183 -23.75 -20.30 -9.97
N SER A 184 -24.04 -21.56 -9.67
CA SER A 184 -24.46 -22.52 -10.71
C SER A 184 -25.76 -22.07 -11.41
N LEU A 185 -25.98 -22.48 -12.66
CA LEU A 185 -27.24 -22.19 -13.37
C LEU A 185 -28.46 -22.70 -12.57
N HIS A 186 -28.32 -23.85 -11.91
CA HIS A 186 -29.36 -24.41 -11.06
C HIS A 186 -29.67 -23.48 -9.87
N SER A 187 -28.64 -23.09 -9.13
CA SER A 187 -28.77 -22.18 -7.99
C SER A 187 -29.34 -20.81 -8.39
N THR A 188 -29.01 -20.34 -9.61
CA THR A 188 -29.57 -19.10 -10.15
C THR A 188 -31.06 -19.21 -10.42
N VAL A 189 -31.51 -20.31 -11.02
CA VAL A 189 -32.94 -20.57 -11.27
C VAL A 189 -33.72 -20.62 -9.95
N GLU A 190 -33.19 -21.32 -8.94
CA GLU A 190 -33.80 -21.39 -7.61
C GLU A 190 -33.81 -20.02 -6.91
N CYS A 191 -32.72 -19.25 -7.00
CA CYS A 191 -32.66 -17.91 -6.45
C CYS A 191 -33.71 -16.98 -7.08
N MET A 192 -33.84 -17.02 -8.41
CA MET A 192 -34.86 -16.27 -9.14
C MET A 192 -36.27 -16.68 -8.70
N LYS A 193 -36.50 -17.98 -8.48
CA LYS A 193 -37.78 -18.51 -7.99
C LYS A 193 -38.13 -17.98 -6.60
N LEU A 194 -37.17 -18.01 -5.67
CA LEU A 194 -37.35 -17.48 -4.31
C LEU A 194 -37.64 -15.98 -4.31
N ILE A 195 -36.97 -15.20 -5.16
CA ILE A 195 -37.25 -13.76 -5.32
C ILE A 195 -38.68 -13.55 -5.81
N TYR A 196 -39.12 -14.32 -6.80
CA TYR A 196 -40.48 -14.24 -7.30
C TYR A 196 -41.52 -14.61 -6.23
N GLU A 197 -41.31 -15.73 -5.53
CA GLU A 197 -42.16 -16.19 -4.43
C GLU A 197 -42.27 -15.15 -3.32
N PHE A 198 -41.14 -14.54 -2.94
CA PHE A 198 -41.12 -13.48 -1.93
C PHE A 198 -41.96 -12.26 -2.33
N LEU A 199 -41.93 -11.87 -3.60
CA LEU A 199 -42.65 -10.69 -4.09
C LEU A 199 -44.13 -10.95 -4.40
N ILE A 200 -44.47 -12.16 -4.83
CA ILE A 200 -45.83 -12.51 -5.26
C ILE A 200 -46.63 -13.22 -4.16
N GLY A 201 -45.95 -13.94 -3.27
CA GLY A 201 -46.54 -14.75 -2.20
C GLY A 201 -46.90 -16.20 -2.60
N GLU A 202 -46.72 -16.57 -3.87
CA GLU A 202 -46.98 -17.92 -4.39
C GLU A 202 -45.87 -18.37 -5.36
N PRO A 203 -45.59 -19.68 -5.46
CA PRO A 203 -44.65 -20.22 -6.43
C PRO A 203 -45.16 -20.02 -7.87
N PRO A 204 -44.23 -19.81 -8.83
CA PRO A 204 -44.60 -19.71 -10.24
C PRO A 204 -45.07 -21.07 -10.77
N GLN A 205 -46.14 -21.08 -11.59
CA GLN A 205 -46.65 -22.30 -12.23
C GLN A 205 -45.68 -22.88 -13.27
N ASN A 206 -45.08 -22.00 -14.08
CA ASN A 206 -44.01 -22.31 -15.01
C ASN A 206 -42.85 -21.37 -14.71
N TRP A 207 -41.63 -21.87 -14.71
CA TRP A 207 -40.46 -21.07 -14.37
C TRP A 207 -39.32 -21.25 -15.36
N ILE A 208 -38.35 -20.33 -15.27
CA ILE A 208 -37.18 -20.27 -16.13
C ILE A 208 -36.44 -21.60 -16.01
N SER A 209 -36.30 -22.32 -17.13
CA SER A 209 -35.50 -23.55 -17.16
C SER A 209 -34.00 -23.24 -17.20
N ILE A 210 -33.18 -24.21 -16.79
CA ILE A 210 -31.71 -24.12 -16.91
C ILE A 210 -31.30 -23.90 -18.38
N SER A 211 -32.00 -24.53 -19.34
CA SER A 211 -31.72 -24.34 -20.77
C SER A 211 -32.02 -22.92 -21.26
N THR A 212 -33.11 -22.32 -20.77
CA THR A 212 -33.46 -20.93 -21.06
C THR A 212 -32.41 -19.98 -20.51
N LEU A 213 -32.03 -20.17 -19.24
CA LEU A 213 -30.99 -19.35 -18.61
C LEU A 213 -29.64 -19.48 -19.32
N ARG A 214 -29.26 -20.69 -19.73
CA ARG A 214 -28.03 -20.93 -20.52
C ARG A 214 -28.05 -20.13 -21.83
N THR A 215 -29.16 -20.19 -22.55
CA THR A 215 -29.33 -19.47 -23.82
C THR A 215 -29.23 -17.95 -23.60
N TRP A 216 -29.88 -17.43 -22.55
CA TRP A 216 -29.77 -16.01 -22.21
C TRP A 216 -28.34 -15.60 -21.85
N HIS A 217 -27.65 -16.40 -21.04
CA HIS A 217 -26.27 -16.14 -20.69
C HIS A 217 -25.37 -16.11 -21.93
N GLN A 218 -25.54 -17.06 -22.85
CA GLN A 218 -24.82 -17.09 -24.12
C GLN A 218 -25.09 -15.84 -24.95
N ASN A 219 -26.36 -15.50 -25.19
CA ASN A 219 -26.74 -14.35 -26.01
C ASN A 219 -26.27 -13.02 -25.40
N VAL A 220 -26.39 -12.83 -24.08
CA VAL A 220 -25.92 -11.62 -23.40
C VAL A 220 -24.40 -11.52 -23.46
N SER A 221 -23.70 -12.64 -23.29
CA SER A 221 -22.23 -12.68 -23.43
C SER A 221 -21.79 -12.36 -24.85
N GLU A 222 -22.48 -12.89 -25.85
CA GLU A 222 -22.22 -12.63 -27.27
C GLU A 222 -22.43 -11.15 -27.62
N LEU A 223 -23.52 -10.53 -27.15
CA LEU A 223 -23.74 -9.09 -27.32
C LEU A 223 -22.60 -8.25 -26.71
N HIS A 224 -22.13 -8.65 -25.52
CA HIS A 224 -21.02 -7.96 -24.85
C HIS A 224 -19.71 -8.10 -25.64
N VAL A 225 -19.37 -9.32 -26.08
CA VAL A 225 -18.17 -9.60 -26.87
C VAL A 225 -18.22 -8.87 -28.21
N ASN A 226 -19.36 -8.90 -28.91
CA ASN A 226 -19.50 -8.21 -30.19
C ASN A 226 -19.34 -6.69 -30.05
N ALA A 227 -19.87 -6.10 -28.96
CA ALA A 227 -19.66 -4.69 -28.68
C ALA A 227 -18.18 -4.34 -28.45
N GLN A 228 -17.41 -5.22 -27.80
CA GLN A 228 -15.97 -5.06 -27.62
C GLN A 228 -15.21 -5.23 -28.93
N ILE A 229 -15.56 -6.21 -29.77
CA ILE A 229 -14.95 -6.39 -31.11
C ILE A 229 -15.15 -5.14 -31.96
N CYS A 230 -16.33 -4.53 -31.95
CA CYS A 230 -16.58 -3.27 -32.64
C CYS A 230 -15.65 -2.14 -32.16
N GLN A 231 -15.28 -2.11 -30.87
CA GLN A 231 -14.32 -1.13 -30.36
C GLN A 231 -12.91 -1.41 -30.86
N VAL A 232 -12.50 -2.68 -30.89
CA VAL A 232 -11.21 -3.11 -31.46
C VAL A 232 -11.12 -2.73 -32.95
N ALA A 233 -12.18 -3.00 -33.73
CA ALA A 233 -12.24 -2.68 -35.15
C ALA A 233 -12.08 -1.18 -35.44
N ASN A 234 -12.65 -0.35 -34.55
CA ASN A 234 -12.60 1.11 -34.63
C ASN A 234 -11.28 1.70 -34.11
N ALA A 235 -10.46 0.93 -33.40
CA ALA A 235 -9.15 1.38 -32.96
C ALA A 235 -8.23 1.62 -34.18
N SER A 236 -7.32 2.59 -34.04
CA SER A 236 -6.31 2.86 -35.07
C SER A 236 -5.37 1.68 -35.26
N VAL A 237 -4.99 1.05 -34.15
CA VAL A 237 -4.17 -0.16 -34.08
C VAL A 237 -4.65 -1.02 -32.91
N PHE A 238 -4.40 -2.33 -32.99
CA PHE A 238 -4.62 -3.25 -31.88
C PHE A 238 -3.44 -4.21 -31.74
N GLY A 239 -3.36 -4.83 -30.56
CA GLY A 239 -2.45 -5.91 -30.24
C GLY A 239 -3.21 -7.18 -29.91
N ILE A 240 -2.50 -8.29 -29.98
CA ILE A 240 -3.00 -9.61 -29.62
C ILE A 240 -2.18 -10.10 -28.45
N MET A 241 -2.86 -10.64 -27.45
CA MET A 241 -2.25 -11.37 -26.37
C MET A 241 -2.76 -12.81 -26.39
N VAL A 242 -1.83 -13.76 -26.41
CA VAL A 242 -2.14 -15.19 -26.38
C VAL A 242 -1.44 -15.85 -25.22
N ASP A 243 -2.11 -16.84 -24.64
CA ASP A 243 -1.52 -17.74 -23.65
C ASP A 243 -2.07 -19.15 -23.85
N GLU A 244 -1.22 -20.13 -23.62
CA GLU A 244 -1.52 -21.54 -23.77
C GLU A 244 -1.32 -22.31 -22.45
N SER A 245 -2.12 -23.34 -22.25
CA SER A 245 -1.83 -24.37 -21.27
C SER A 245 -1.14 -25.55 -21.95
N THR A 246 0.02 -25.96 -21.45
CA THR A 246 0.74 -27.15 -21.95
C THR A 246 0.36 -28.45 -21.24
N ARG A 247 -0.57 -28.44 -20.27
CA ARG A 247 -0.97 -29.65 -19.51
C ARG A 247 -2.24 -30.31 -20.07
N GLY A 248 -2.18 -31.63 -20.28
CA GLY A 248 -3.30 -32.46 -20.76
C GLY A 248 -3.22 -32.84 -22.25
N GLU A 249 -4.11 -33.72 -22.72
CA GLU A 249 -4.25 -34.06 -24.15
C GLU A 249 -4.87 -32.90 -24.94
N THR A 250 -5.85 -32.21 -24.33
CA THR A 250 -6.43 -30.96 -24.83
C THR A 250 -5.70 -29.76 -24.22
N LYS A 251 -5.28 -28.81 -25.05
CA LYS A 251 -4.60 -27.58 -24.59
C LYS A 251 -5.59 -26.42 -24.59
N ASN A 252 -5.68 -25.70 -23.48
CA ASN A 252 -6.46 -24.47 -23.41
C ASN A 252 -5.68 -23.35 -24.10
N PHE A 253 -6.32 -22.64 -25.01
CA PHE A 253 -5.79 -21.47 -25.70
C PHE A 253 -6.66 -20.26 -25.34
N VAL A 254 -6.02 -19.24 -24.78
CA VAL A 254 -6.64 -17.96 -24.46
C VAL A 254 -6.15 -16.92 -25.45
N MET A 255 -7.08 -16.20 -26.05
CA MET A 255 -6.79 -15.09 -26.95
C MET A 255 -7.50 -13.84 -26.47
N CYS A 256 -6.75 -12.75 -26.42
CA CYS A 256 -7.20 -11.43 -26.01
C CYS A 256 -6.83 -10.38 -27.06
N TYR A 257 -7.67 -9.38 -27.23
CA TYR A 257 -7.31 -8.15 -27.95
C TYR A 257 -6.88 -7.07 -26.98
N GLN A 258 -5.86 -6.31 -27.37
CA GLN A 258 -5.33 -5.17 -26.63
C GLN A 258 -5.49 -3.93 -27.50
N PHE A 259 -6.08 -2.86 -27.00
CA PHE A 259 -6.28 -1.66 -27.81
C PHE A 259 -6.39 -0.41 -26.93
N TRP A 260 -6.28 0.76 -27.55
CA TRP A 260 -6.55 2.02 -26.88
C TRP A 260 -8.05 2.31 -26.89
N ASP A 261 -8.70 2.31 -25.72
CA ASP A 261 -10.09 2.72 -25.61
C ASP A 261 -10.19 4.25 -25.68
N GLN A 262 -10.61 4.75 -26.83
CA GLN A 262 -10.74 6.18 -27.09
C GLN A 262 -11.79 6.86 -26.19
N LYS A 263 -12.79 6.13 -25.71
CA LYS A 263 -13.84 6.69 -24.85
C LYS A 263 -13.32 6.93 -23.44
N ASN A 264 -12.62 5.93 -22.88
CA ASN A 264 -12.12 5.99 -21.52
C ASN A 264 -10.69 6.55 -21.42
N GLN A 265 -10.00 6.74 -22.55
CA GLN A 265 -8.61 7.20 -22.63
C GLN A 265 -7.66 6.30 -21.84
N THR A 266 -7.84 4.98 -21.98
CA THR A 266 -7.08 3.96 -21.25
C THR A 266 -6.76 2.76 -22.14
N PRO A 267 -5.64 2.05 -21.90
CA PRO A 267 -5.42 0.75 -22.54
C PRO A 267 -6.46 -0.25 -22.04
N ALA A 268 -7.10 -0.96 -22.97
CA ALA A 268 -8.08 -2.01 -22.70
C ALA A 268 -7.55 -3.36 -23.18
N VAL A 269 -7.86 -4.40 -22.41
CA VAL A 269 -7.61 -5.80 -22.79
C VAL A 269 -8.94 -6.54 -22.66
N VAL A 270 -9.36 -7.19 -23.73
CA VAL A 270 -10.61 -7.95 -23.78
C VAL A 270 -10.32 -9.40 -24.11
N ILE A 271 -10.82 -10.32 -23.28
CA ILE A 271 -10.73 -11.76 -23.56
C ILE A 271 -11.71 -12.05 -24.68
N ARG A 272 -11.19 -12.58 -25.79
CA ARG A 272 -11.98 -12.88 -26.98
C ARG A 272 -12.40 -14.35 -27.02
N ARG A 273 -11.47 -15.26 -26.76
CA ARG A 273 -11.72 -16.71 -26.79
C ARG A 273 -10.96 -17.40 -25.67
N LEU A 274 -11.63 -18.41 -25.11
CA LEU A 274 -11.02 -19.55 -24.46
C LEU A 274 -11.46 -20.76 -25.28
N GLN A 275 -10.54 -21.42 -25.95
CA GLN A 275 -10.84 -22.57 -26.81
C GLN A 275 -9.81 -23.68 -26.66
N ASP A 276 -10.21 -24.87 -27.02
CA ASP A 276 -9.35 -26.04 -27.04
C ASP A 276 -8.56 -26.11 -28.34
N ILE A 277 -7.25 -26.36 -28.25
CA ILE A 277 -6.39 -26.68 -29.40
C ILE A 277 -5.75 -28.06 -29.20
N GLN A 278 -5.57 -28.80 -30.31
CA GLN A 278 -5.01 -30.16 -30.26
C GLN A 278 -3.51 -30.18 -30.00
N LYS A 279 -2.77 -29.20 -30.53
CA LYS A 279 -1.31 -29.12 -30.43
C LYS A 279 -0.90 -27.68 -30.16
N CYS A 280 0.14 -27.52 -29.34
CA CYS A 280 0.74 -26.23 -29.05
C CYS A 280 2.05 -26.10 -29.83
N ASN A 281 1.94 -25.91 -31.14
CA ASN A 281 3.08 -25.57 -32.01
C ASN A 281 2.81 -24.21 -32.68
N ALA A 282 3.86 -23.60 -33.24
CA ALA A 282 3.77 -22.28 -33.83
C ALA A 282 2.71 -22.20 -34.94
N GLU A 283 2.61 -23.23 -35.77
CA GLU A 283 1.64 -23.31 -36.87
C GLU A 283 0.19 -23.29 -36.36
N THR A 284 -0.17 -24.19 -35.43
CA THR A 284 -1.53 -24.28 -34.88
C THR A 284 -1.93 -23.01 -34.16
N VAL A 285 -1.02 -22.40 -33.40
CA VAL A 285 -1.29 -21.13 -32.70
C VAL A 285 -1.49 -19.99 -33.69
N CYS A 286 -0.60 -19.84 -34.69
CA CYS A 286 -0.73 -18.82 -35.72
C CYS A 286 -2.03 -18.95 -36.52
N ASP A 287 -2.35 -20.17 -36.98
CA ASP A 287 -3.58 -20.43 -37.74
C ASP A 287 -4.83 -20.12 -36.91
N THR A 288 -4.84 -20.54 -35.65
CA THR A 288 -5.93 -20.25 -34.70
C THR A 288 -6.13 -18.75 -34.51
N VAL A 289 -5.05 -17.98 -34.37
CA VAL A 289 -5.11 -16.52 -34.21
C VAL A 289 -5.65 -15.88 -35.48
N ILE A 290 -5.13 -16.25 -36.65
CA ILE A 290 -5.55 -15.69 -37.94
C ILE A 290 -7.02 -16.02 -38.22
N GLU A 291 -7.46 -17.24 -37.92
CA GLU A 291 -8.85 -17.64 -38.08
C GLU A 291 -9.78 -16.80 -37.20
N ASN A 292 -9.43 -16.60 -35.93
CA ASN A 292 -10.25 -15.79 -35.02
C ASN A 292 -10.33 -14.32 -35.46
N ILE A 293 -9.24 -13.73 -35.93
CA ILE A 293 -9.23 -12.35 -36.46
C ILE A 293 -10.14 -12.23 -37.68
N LYS A 294 -10.09 -13.21 -38.58
CA LYS A 294 -10.97 -13.26 -39.77
C LYS A 294 -12.43 -13.44 -39.38
N GLN A 295 -12.73 -14.33 -38.44
CA GLN A 295 -14.09 -14.52 -37.92
C GLN A 295 -14.64 -13.23 -37.29
N ASP A 296 -13.78 -12.46 -36.63
CA ASP A 296 -14.13 -11.17 -36.02
C ASP A 296 -14.15 -10.01 -37.03
N SER A 297 -13.87 -10.25 -38.31
CA SER A 297 -13.79 -9.24 -39.37
C SER A 297 -12.83 -8.08 -39.05
N LEU A 298 -11.74 -8.38 -38.33
CA LEU A 298 -10.71 -7.41 -37.98
C LEU A 298 -9.64 -7.33 -39.07
N ASP A 299 -9.16 -6.11 -39.29
CA ASP A 299 -8.09 -5.83 -40.26
C ASP A 299 -6.72 -6.22 -39.68
N LEU A 300 -6.14 -7.31 -40.20
CA LEU A 300 -4.83 -7.81 -39.81
C LEU A 300 -3.73 -6.75 -39.93
N THR A 301 -3.84 -5.79 -40.85
CA THR A 301 -2.82 -4.74 -41.04
C THR A 301 -2.77 -3.74 -39.89
N LYS A 302 -3.82 -3.66 -39.07
CA LYS A 302 -3.86 -2.85 -37.85
C LYS A 302 -3.24 -3.56 -36.63
N CYS A 303 -2.84 -4.82 -36.78
CA CYS A 303 -2.25 -5.59 -35.69
C CYS A 303 -0.75 -5.28 -35.56
N VAL A 304 -0.39 -4.46 -34.58
CA VAL A 304 1.00 -3.95 -34.44
C VAL A 304 1.79 -4.63 -33.33
N LEU A 305 1.11 -5.36 -32.44
CA LEU A 305 1.68 -5.88 -31.20
C LEU A 305 1.22 -7.31 -30.94
N TRP A 306 2.16 -8.22 -30.75
CA TRP A 306 1.89 -9.59 -30.33
C TRP A 306 2.56 -9.85 -28.98
N THR A 307 1.78 -10.28 -28.00
CA THR A 307 2.21 -10.56 -26.63
C THR A 307 1.98 -12.03 -26.31
N THR A 308 3.05 -12.76 -25.99
CA THR A 308 2.99 -14.17 -25.60
C THR A 308 3.89 -14.44 -24.39
N ARG A 309 3.61 -15.51 -23.65
CA ARG A 309 4.47 -15.94 -22.56
C ARG A 309 5.79 -16.49 -23.13
N ASP A 310 6.92 -16.15 -22.51
CA ASP A 310 8.20 -16.73 -22.87
C ASP A 310 8.32 -18.20 -22.41
N GLY A 311 9.00 -19.04 -23.18
CA GLY A 311 9.16 -20.48 -22.91
C GLY A 311 9.88 -20.81 -21.57
N ASN A 312 10.41 -19.81 -20.87
CA ASN A 312 11.01 -19.94 -19.54
C ASN A 312 10.07 -19.54 -18.39
N GLY A 313 8.84 -19.15 -18.69
CA GLY A 313 7.77 -18.90 -17.71
C GLY A 313 7.98 -17.68 -16.83
N ARG A 314 8.84 -16.72 -17.23
CA ARG A 314 9.26 -15.58 -16.39
C ARG A 314 9.00 -14.20 -17.00
N SER A 315 8.64 -14.07 -18.28
CA SER A 315 8.41 -12.79 -18.94
C SER A 315 7.40 -12.87 -20.09
N TRP A 316 6.75 -11.75 -20.39
CA TRP A 316 5.98 -11.59 -21.62
C TRP A 316 6.91 -11.07 -22.72
N SER A 317 6.89 -11.70 -23.89
CA SER A 317 7.64 -11.25 -25.07
C SER A 317 6.73 -10.42 -25.96
N VAL A 318 7.19 -9.23 -26.33
CA VAL A 318 6.53 -8.32 -27.27
C VAL A 318 7.19 -8.47 -28.63
N ILE A 319 6.44 -8.96 -29.61
CA ILE A 319 6.84 -8.97 -31.01
C ILE A 319 6.08 -7.83 -31.68
N GLY A 320 6.79 -6.75 -31.99
CA GLY A 320 6.23 -5.64 -32.76
C GLY A 320 6.42 -5.88 -34.26
N GLN A 321 5.42 -5.59 -35.08
CA GLN A 321 5.64 -5.39 -36.52
C GLN A 321 6.23 -3.99 -36.72
N SER A 322 7.39 -3.90 -37.38
CA SER A 322 8.10 -2.66 -37.72
C SER A 322 7.46 -1.95 -38.91
#